data_AF-A0AAD7S6D4-F1
#
_entry.id   AF-A0AAD7S6D4-F1
#
_cell.length_a   1.000
_cell.length_b   1.000
_cell.length_c   1.000
_cell.angle_alpha   90.00
_cell.angle_beta   90.00
_cell.angle_gamma   90.00
#
_symmetry.space_group_name_H-M   'P 1'
#
loop_
_entity.id
_entity.type
_entity.pdbx_description
1 polymer ?
#
loop_
_entity_poly.entity_id
_entity_poly.type
_entity_poly.pdbx_seq_one_letter_code
_entity_poly.pdbx_strand_id
1 'polypeptide(L)'
;MLTLKTKLQQRQMDSFFGMETSAILQQFPDAKAAAIKHDLSIFYQAALNYLEKWYDFTDNNYQKNVASLALKSKFTFSHLCDAVDALQIRGKLDMDELYDEYCVTLPRQQDIVERRAPVVEKWSTLLQGTDTKSDCCGILSLQHPHH
;
A
#
# COMPACT_ATOMS: atom_id res chain seq x y z
N MET A 1 4.46 -9.08 10.86
CA MET A 1 5.32 -8.61 9.76
C MET A 1 6.17 -7.46 10.30
N LEU A 2 7.51 -7.58 10.33
CA LEU A 2 8.36 -6.48 10.83
C LEU A 2 8.39 -5.36 9.79
N THR A 3 7.83 -4.20 10.14
CA THR A 3 7.97 -2.98 9.34
C THR A 3 9.23 -2.22 9.75
N LEU A 4 9.68 -1.29 8.90
CA LEU A 4 10.76 -0.37 9.26
C LEU A 4 10.42 0.41 10.54
N LYS A 5 9.17 0.88 10.67
CA LYS A 5 8.67 1.58 11.87
C LYS A 5 8.86 0.74 13.13
N THR A 6 8.40 -0.52 13.14
CA THR A 6 8.54 -1.39 14.32
C THR A 6 10.00 -1.70 14.66
N LYS A 7 10.87 -1.84 13.65
CA LYS A 7 12.31 -2.03 13.88
C LYS A 7 12.96 -0.81 14.53
N LEU A 8 12.62 0.39 14.06
CA LEU A 8 13.15 1.64 14.62
C LEU A 8 12.64 1.90 16.04
N GLN A 9 11.35 1.66 16.30
CA GLN A 9 10.77 1.77 17.66
C GLN A 9 11.47 0.84 18.65
N GLN A 10 11.66 -0.43 18.27
CA GLN A 10 12.35 -1.39 19.14
C GLN A 10 13.79 -0.97 19.42
N ARG A 11 14.53 -0.54 18.39
CA ARG A 11 15.91 -0.04 18.55
C ARG A 11 15.98 1.21 19.43
N GLN A 12 15.01 2.11 19.32
CA GLN A 12 14.93 3.29 20.18
C GLN A 12 14.65 2.91 21.63
N MET A 13 13.69 2.01 21.88
CA MET A 13 13.39 1.49 23.23
C MET A 13 14.59 0.80 23.87
N ASP A 14 15.31 -0.02 23.09
CA ASP A 14 16.49 -0.75 23.55
C ASP A 14 17.75 0.14 23.62
N SER A 15 17.65 1.42 23.21
CA SER A 15 18.81 2.31 23.03
C SER A 15 19.93 1.66 22.19
N PHE A 16 19.54 0.88 21.18
CA PHE A 16 20.44 0.12 20.34
C PHE A 16 20.69 0.85 19.02
N PHE A 17 21.92 1.34 18.84
CA PHE A 17 22.33 2.14 17.68
C PHE A 17 23.26 1.39 16.71
N GLY A 18 23.34 0.07 16.86
CA GLY A 18 24.27 -0.79 16.12
C GLY A 18 25.47 -1.25 16.97
N MET A 19 26.00 -2.42 16.66
CA MET A 19 27.08 -3.05 17.43
C MET A 19 28.36 -2.21 17.42
N GLU A 20 28.76 -1.69 16.26
CA GLU A 20 29.94 -0.84 16.13
C GLU A 20 29.77 0.47 16.90
N THR A 21 28.61 1.12 16.79
CA THR A 21 28.27 2.31 17.57
C THR A 21 28.36 2.05 19.07
N SER A 22 27.84 0.92 19.54
CA SER A 22 27.94 0.52 20.95
C SER A 22 29.40 0.33 21.40
N ALA A 23 30.23 -0.29 20.57
CA ALA A 23 31.66 -0.47 20.87
C ALA A 23 32.43 0.86 20.89
N ILE A 24 32.10 1.78 19.98
CA ILE A 24 32.70 3.13 19.94
C ILE A 24 32.27 3.96 21.16
N LEU A 25 31.00 3.87 21.56
CA LEU A 25 30.47 4.60 22.71
C LEU A 25 31.16 4.23 24.02
N GLN A 26 31.62 2.98 24.17
CA GLN A 26 32.39 2.53 25.34
C GLN A 26 33.77 3.19 25.47
N GLN A 27 34.28 3.81 24.40
CA GLN A 27 35.58 4.49 24.40
C GLN A 27 35.50 5.95 24.85
N PHE A 28 34.28 6.50 25.02
CA PHE A 28 34.07 7.87 25.44
C PHE A 28 33.76 7.97 26.94
N PRO A 29 34.08 9.11 27.60
CA PRO A 29 33.59 9.40 28.93
C PRO A 29 32.06 9.37 28.98
N ASP A 30 31.48 8.93 30.11
CA ASP A 30 30.04 8.71 30.26
C ASP A 30 29.19 9.92 29.84
N ALA A 31 29.59 11.14 30.22
CA ALA A 31 28.88 12.35 29.85
C ALA A 31 28.81 12.56 28.33
N LYS A 32 29.90 12.27 27.62
CA LYS A 32 29.98 12.41 26.16
C LYS A 32 29.22 11.27 25.46
N ALA A 33 29.33 10.05 25.95
CA ALA A 33 28.57 8.91 25.45
C ALA A 33 27.05 9.13 25.62
N ALA A 34 26.62 9.69 26.76
CA ALA A 34 25.23 10.03 27.02
C ALA A 34 24.70 11.10 26.04
N ALA A 35 25.48 12.16 25.77
CA ALA A 35 25.12 13.17 24.79
C ALA A 35 24.94 12.57 23.38
N ILE A 36 25.87 11.71 22.93
CA ILE A 36 25.77 11.05 21.63
C ILE A 36 24.54 10.13 21.57
N LYS A 37 24.27 9.35 22.62
CA LYS A 37 23.07 8.49 22.70
C LYS A 37 21.79 9.32 22.59
N HIS A 38 21.77 10.52 23.19
CA HIS A 38 20.64 11.44 23.10
C HIS A 38 20.43 11.90 21.65
N ASP A 39 21.48 12.33 20.97
CA ASP A 39 21.41 12.75 19.56
C ASP A 39 20.93 11.61 18.64
N LEU A 40 21.42 10.39 18.86
CA LEU A 40 20.97 9.21 18.10
C LEU A 40 19.50 8.85 18.39
N SER A 41 19.05 9.08 19.62
CA SER A 41 17.64 8.90 20.00
C SER A 41 16.74 9.93 19.32
N ILE A 42 17.19 11.18 19.20
CA ILE A 42 16.52 12.23 18.44
C ILE A 42 16.42 11.84 16.96
N PHE A 43 17.48 11.26 16.38
CA PHE A 43 17.44 10.76 15.01
C PHE A 43 16.35 9.70 14.82
N TYR A 44 16.24 8.71 15.73
CA TYR A 44 15.16 7.74 15.65
C TYR A 44 13.77 8.38 15.76
N GLN A 45 13.60 9.32 16.66
CA GLN A 45 12.33 10.05 16.78
C GLN A 45 11.99 10.80 15.50
N ALA A 46 12.96 11.49 14.89
CA ALA A 46 12.77 12.22 13.64
C ALA A 46 12.40 11.28 12.49
N ALA A 47 13.07 10.13 12.38
CA ALA A 47 12.77 9.12 11.36
C ALA A 47 11.36 8.53 11.54
N LEU A 48 10.94 8.26 12.78
CA LEU A 48 9.60 7.77 13.08
C LEU A 48 8.53 8.81 12.75
N ASN A 49 8.72 10.07 13.16
CA ASN A 49 7.82 11.17 12.83
C ASN A 49 7.69 11.37 11.32
N TYR A 50 8.80 11.24 10.58
CA TYR A 50 8.78 11.31 9.12
C TYR A 50 7.94 10.19 8.52
N LEU A 51 8.12 8.95 8.98
CA LEU A 51 7.32 7.82 8.52
C LEU A 51 5.83 8.05 8.81
N GLU A 52 5.47 8.47 10.01
CA GLU A 52 4.08 8.72 10.42
C GLU A 52 3.44 9.90 9.68
N LYS A 53 4.23 10.87 9.21
CA LYS A 53 3.75 11.97 8.39
C LYS A 53 3.33 11.52 6.99
N TRP A 54 4.06 10.57 6.40
CA TRP A 54 3.87 10.19 4.98
C TRP A 54 3.09 8.89 4.79
N TYR A 55 3.03 8.05 5.82
CA TYR A 55 2.38 6.75 5.75
C TYR A 55 1.33 6.59 6.83
N ASP A 56 0.15 6.18 6.40
CA ASP A 56 -0.89 5.69 7.30
C ASP A 56 -0.57 4.24 7.69
N PHE A 57 -0.19 4.04 8.96
CA PHE A 57 0.08 2.72 9.52
C PHE A 57 -1.14 2.10 10.21
N THR A 58 -2.30 2.74 10.15
CA THR A 58 -3.53 2.17 10.70
C THR A 58 -4.01 0.99 9.86
N ASP A 59 -4.95 0.23 10.42
CA ASP A 59 -5.58 -0.87 9.70
C ASP A 59 -6.51 -0.40 8.57
N ASN A 60 -6.86 0.89 8.54
CA ASN A 60 -7.71 1.50 7.51
C ASN A 60 -6.92 2.32 6.48
N ASN A 61 -5.65 1.97 6.25
CA ASN A 61 -4.84 2.72 5.30
C ASN A 61 -5.33 2.53 3.85
N TYR A 62 -5.16 3.59 3.05
CA TYR A 62 -5.54 3.61 1.64
C TYR A 62 -5.03 2.40 0.85
N GLN A 63 -3.80 1.95 1.11
CA GLN A 63 -3.17 0.85 0.37
C GLN A 63 -3.86 -0.50 0.63
N LYS A 64 -4.39 -0.73 1.83
CA LYS A 64 -5.19 -1.91 2.15
C LYS A 64 -6.51 -1.90 1.38
N ASN A 65 -7.18 -0.75 1.34
CA ASN A 65 -8.49 -0.63 0.70
C ASN A 65 -8.41 -0.83 -0.83
N VAL A 66 -7.28 -0.51 -1.46
CA VAL A 66 -7.03 -0.77 -2.90
C VAL A 66 -6.24 -2.05 -3.17
N ALA A 67 -5.88 -2.83 -2.15
CA ALA A 67 -5.02 -4.02 -2.32
C ALA A 67 -5.67 -5.12 -3.17
N SER A 68 -7.00 -5.20 -3.17
CA SER A 68 -7.80 -6.09 -4.01
C SER A 68 -7.49 -5.89 -5.50
N LEU A 69 -7.14 -4.66 -5.90
CA LEU A 69 -6.82 -4.33 -7.28
C LEU A 69 -5.50 -4.92 -7.79
N ALA A 70 -4.67 -5.47 -6.89
CA ALA A 70 -3.42 -6.12 -7.26
C ALA A 70 -3.62 -7.55 -7.80
N LEU A 71 -4.84 -8.11 -7.73
CA LEU A 71 -5.18 -9.46 -8.23
C LEU A 71 -4.23 -10.56 -7.73
N LYS A 72 -3.81 -10.44 -6.46
CA LYS A 72 -2.98 -11.42 -5.73
C LYS A 72 -3.80 -12.51 -5.05
N SER A 73 -5.08 -12.25 -4.84
CA SER A 73 -6.06 -13.16 -4.27
C SER A 73 -7.42 -12.85 -4.91
N LYS A 74 -8.39 -13.75 -4.72
CA LYS A 74 -9.79 -13.45 -5.00
C LYS A 74 -10.22 -12.21 -4.24
N PHE A 75 -11.16 -11.46 -4.82
CA PHE A 75 -11.74 -10.29 -4.19
C PHE A 75 -13.27 -10.41 -4.19
N THR A 76 -13.90 -9.79 -3.20
CA THR A 76 -15.36 -9.74 -3.08
C THR A 76 -15.86 -8.39 -3.56
N PHE A 77 -17.17 -8.25 -3.75
CA PHE A 77 -17.77 -6.96 -4.05
C PHE A 77 -17.49 -5.92 -2.95
N SER A 78 -17.45 -6.33 -1.67
CA SER A 78 -17.07 -5.44 -0.57
C SER A 78 -15.69 -4.82 -0.78
N HIS A 79 -14.72 -5.60 -1.26
CA HIS A 79 -13.39 -5.07 -1.54
C HIS A 79 -13.37 -4.07 -2.71
N LEU A 80 -14.33 -4.13 -3.64
CA LEU A 80 -14.48 -3.12 -4.69
C LEU A 80 -15.12 -1.85 -4.13
N CYS A 81 -16.14 -1.97 -3.26
CA CYS A 81 -16.71 -0.83 -2.53
C CYS A 81 -15.63 -0.08 -1.72
N ASP A 82 -14.81 -0.82 -0.96
CA ASP A 82 -13.72 -0.25 -0.16
C ASP A 82 -12.71 0.50 -1.05
N ALA A 83 -12.39 -0.04 -2.23
CA ALA A 83 -11.51 0.61 -3.20
C ALA A 83 -12.14 1.87 -3.81
N VAL A 84 -13.42 1.84 -4.15
CA VAL A 84 -14.18 3.00 -4.67
C VAL A 84 -14.21 4.14 -3.66
N ASP A 85 -14.46 3.81 -2.39
CA ASP A 85 -14.49 4.79 -1.30
C ASP A 85 -13.10 5.35 -1.01
N ALA A 86 -12.06 4.51 -1.02
CA ALA A 86 -10.67 4.94 -0.86
C ALA A 86 -10.19 5.85 -2.01
N LEU A 87 -10.62 5.57 -3.25
CA LEU A 87 -10.30 6.36 -4.45
C LEU A 87 -11.17 7.63 -4.57
N GLN A 88 -12.19 7.79 -3.74
CA GLN A 88 -13.15 8.90 -3.77
C GLN A 88 -13.85 9.04 -5.13
N ILE A 89 -14.17 7.92 -5.78
CA ILE A 89 -14.81 7.89 -7.11
C ILE A 89 -16.28 7.48 -7.09
N ARG A 90 -16.87 7.25 -5.91
CA ARG A 90 -18.26 6.81 -5.76
C ARG A 90 -19.27 7.67 -6.54
N GLY A 91 -19.08 8.99 -6.58
CA GLY A 91 -19.99 9.89 -7.31
C GLY A 91 -19.84 9.86 -8.84
N LYS A 92 -18.91 9.07 -9.38
CA LYS A 92 -18.62 8.95 -10.82
C LYS A 92 -18.85 7.54 -11.36
N LEU A 93 -19.31 6.63 -10.51
CA LEU A 93 -19.43 5.22 -10.81
C LEU A 93 -20.85 4.75 -10.50
N ASP A 94 -21.45 4.02 -11.43
CA ASP A 94 -22.67 3.28 -11.15
C ASP A 94 -22.31 2.02 -10.34
N MET A 95 -22.81 1.96 -9.11
CA MET A 95 -22.50 0.85 -8.19
C MET A 95 -23.28 -0.43 -8.53
N ASP A 96 -24.42 -0.31 -9.22
CA ASP A 96 -25.20 -1.45 -9.66
C ASP A 96 -24.53 -2.08 -10.90
N GLU A 97 -24.08 -1.26 -11.86
CA GLU A 97 -23.29 -1.75 -13.00
C GLU A 97 -21.97 -2.41 -12.55
N LEU A 98 -21.29 -1.82 -11.55
CA LEU A 98 -20.09 -2.42 -10.95
C LEU A 98 -20.38 -3.81 -10.34
N TYR A 99 -21.54 -3.98 -9.71
CA TYR A 99 -21.94 -5.26 -9.15
C TYR A 99 -22.19 -6.30 -10.24
N ASP A 100 -22.83 -5.90 -11.33
CA ASP A 100 -23.07 -6.75 -12.49
C ASP A 100 -21.75 -7.19 -13.13
N GLU A 101 -20.80 -6.26 -13.34
CA GLU A 101 -19.45 -6.58 -13.83
C GLU A 101 -18.69 -7.52 -12.89
N TYR A 102 -18.81 -7.31 -11.58
CA TYR A 102 -18.25 -8.22 -10.59
C TYR A 102 -18.81 -9.64 -10.73
N CYS A 103 -20.12 -9.79 -10.94
CA CYS A 103 -20.76 -11.08 -11.11
C CYS A 103 -20.27 -11.82 -12.38
N VAL A 104 -20.07 -11.09 -13.48
CA VAL A 104 -19.55 -11.66 -14.73
C VAL A 104 -18.09 -12.12 -14.57
N THR A 105 -17.29 -11.39 -13.81
CA THR A 105 -15.86 -11.70 -13.62
C THR A 105 -15.60 -12.79 -12.57
N LEU A 106 -16.53 -13.03 -11.65
CA LEU A 106 -16.40 -13.96 -10.53
C LEU A 106 -15.92 -15.38 -10.90
N PRO A 107 -16.45 -16.05 -11.94
CA PRO A 107 -16.01 -17.40 -12.32
C PRO A 107 -14.54 -17.45 -12.76
N ARG A 108 -14.01 -16.34 -13.27
CA ARG A 108 -12.68 -16.25 -13.90
C ARG A 108 -11.60 -15.80 -12.92
N GLN A 109 -11.98 -15.32 -11.72
CA GLN A 109 -11.03 -14.75 -10.77
C GLN A 109 -9.96 -15.75 -10.32
N GLN A 110 -10.31 -17.03 -10.11
CA GLN A 110 -9.34 -18.03 -9.65
C GLN A 110 -8.18 -18.18 -10.63
N ASP A 111 -8.50 -18.37 -11.91
CA ASP A 111 -7.51 -18.56 -12.97
C ASP A 111 -6.61 -17.32 -13.15
N ILE A 112 -7.18 -16.12 -13.00
CA ILE A 112 -6.44 -14.86 -13.10
C ILE A 112 -5.49 -14.65 -11.91
N VAL A 113 -5.90 -15.04 -10.71
CA VAL A 113 -5.07 -14.95 -9.51
C VAL A 113 -3.86 -15.88 -9.63
N GLU A 114 -4.08 -17.11 -10.11
CA GLU A 114 -3.02 -18.11 -10.27
C GLU A 114 -2.05 -17.81 -11.42
N ARG A 115 -2.47 -17.02 -12.41
CA ARG A 115 -1.60 -16.59 -13.51
C ARG A 115 -0.36 -15.84 -12.99
N ARG A 116 0.81 -16.28 -13.46
CA ARG A 116 2.07 -15.53 -13.32
C ARG A 116 2.20 -14.51 -14.45
N ALA A 117 1.46 -13.42 -14.33
CA ALA A 117 1.48 -12.31 -15.27
C ALA A 117 1.51 -10.96 -14.50
N PRO A 118 2.03 -9.89 -15.11
CA PRO A 118 1.88 -8.53 -14.60
C PRO A 118 0.42 -8.18 -14.30
N VAL A 119 0.19 -7.32 -13.29
CA VAL A 119 -1.17 -6.93 -12.85
C VAL A 119 -2.01 -6.35 -14.01
N VAL A 120 -1.39 -5.58 -14.90
CA VAL A 120 -2.06 -5.01 -16.08
C VAL A 120 -2.59 -6.10 -17.02
N GLU A 121 -1.79 -7.14 -17.29
CA GLU A 121 -2.19 -8.26 -18.16
C GLU A 121 -3.29 -9.10 -17.51
N LYS A 122 -3.23 -9.28 -16.18
CA LYS A 122 -4.29 -9.95 -15.41
C LYS A 122 -5.63 -9.23 -15.55
N TRP A 123 -5.65 -7.90 -15.37
CA TRP A 123 -6.84 -7.09 -15.58
C TRP A 123 -7.35 -7.15 -17.01
N SER A 124 -6.44 -7.01 -17.99
CA SER A 124 -6.81 -7.11 -19.40
C SER A 124 -7.48 -8.45 -19.72
N THR A 125 -6.94 -9.56 -19.21
CA THR A 125 -7.53 -10.89 -19.44
C THR A 125 -8.88 -11.05 -18.72
N LEU A 126 -9.00 -10.55 -17.49
CA LEU A 126 -10.24 -10.62 -16.70
C LEU A 126 -11.38 -9.92 -17.45
N LEU A 127 -11.11 -8.74 -18.00
CA LEU A 127 -12.06 -7.87 -18.70
C LEU A 127 -12.27 -8.27 -20.18
N GLN A 128 -11.31 -8.90 -20.85
CA GLN A 128 -11.45 -9.31 -22.27
C GLN A 128 -12.55 -10.36 -22.52
N GLY A 129 -13.06 -11.05 -21.49
CA GLY A 129 -14.16 -12.00 -21.65
C GLY A 129 -15.50 -11.48 -21.13
N THR A 130 -15.58 -10.20 -20.78
CA THR A 130 -16.83 -9.52 -20.50
C THR A 130 -17.27 -8.87 -21.80
N ASP A 131 -17.97 -9.60 -22.67
CA ASP A 131 -18.73 -8.99 -23.77
C ASP A 131 -19.94 -8.23 -23.19
N THR A 132 -19.67 -7.19 -22.40
CA THR A 132 -20.61 -6.10 -22.23
C THR A 132 -20.46 -5.24 -23.48
N LYS A 133 -21.56 -5.13 -24.23
CA LYS A 133 -21.66 -4.29 -25.43
C LYS A 133 -20.98 -2.95 -25.15
N SER A 134 -20.03 -2.62 -26.04
CA SER A 134 -19.54 -1.27 -26.34
C SER A 134 -20.34 -0.17 -25.66
N ASP A 135 -19.74 0.51 -24.70
CA ASP A 135 -19.75 1.99 -24.57
C ASP A 135 -19.01 2.50 -23.32
N CYS A 136 -18.61 1.65 -22.36
CA CYS A 136 -17.97 2.09 -21.11
C CYS A 136 -16.42 2.17 -21.13
N CYS A 137 -15.77 2.31 -22.28
CA CYS A 137 -14.32 2.55 -22.34
C CYS A 137 -13.97 4.04 -22.12
N GLY A 138 -14.57 4.68 -21.11
CA GLY A 138 -14.31 6.08 -20.74
C GLY A 138 -13.13 6.27 -19.79
N ILE A 139 -12.60 5.19 -19.21
CA ILE A 139 -11.57 5.27 -18.15
C ILE A 139 -10.13 5.24 -18.70
N LEU A 140 -9.95 4.93 -20.00
CA LEU A 140 -8.62 4.90 -20.64
C LEU A 140 -8.36 6.06 -21.62
N SER A 141 -9.28 7.01 -21.79
CA SER A 141 -9.15 8.11 -22.75
C SER A 141 -8.61 9.43 -22.17
N LEU A 142 -7.88 9.39 -21.05
CA LEU A 142 -7.13 10.55 -20.56
C LEU A 142 -5.75 10.63 -21.23
N GLN A 143 -5.72 10.95 -22.53
CA GLN A 143 -4.51 11.42 -23.20
C GLN A 143 -4.75 12.62 -24.11
N HIS A 144 -4.14 13.74 -23.68
CA HIS A 144 -3.70 14.94 -24.39
C HIS A 144 -4.69 16.03 -24.83
N PRO A 145 -4.61 17.24 -24.23
CA PRO A 145 -5.08 18.47 -24.86
C PRO A 145 -4.01 18.97 -25.84
N HIS A 146 -4.34 19.05 -27.13
CA HIS A 146 -3.58 19.84 -28.08
C HIS A 146 -4.24 21.22 -28.25
N HIS A 147 -3.39 22.24 -28.06
CA HIS A 147 -3.57 23.61 -28.52
C HIS A 147 -3.81 23.70 -30.04
#